data_AF-A0A2I8A4L4-F1
#
_entry.id   AF-A0A2I8A4L4-F1
#
_cell.length_a   1.000
_cell.length_b   1.000
_cell.length_c   1.000
_cell.angle_alpha   90.00
_cell.angle_beta   90.00
_cell.angle_gamma   90.00
#
_symmetry.space_group_name_H-M   'P 1'
#
loop_
_entity.id
_entity.type
_entity.pdbx_description
1 polymer ?
#
loop_
_entity_poly.entity_id
_entity_poly.type
_entity_poly.pdbx_seq_one_letter_code
_entity_poly.pdbx_strand_id
1 'polypeptide(L)'
;MKPSLKHYADYLSIGIYLNVCSYGEIINWVDKLMLEIDHPEDWMIELSTSAYKHPSDVVHLLDSIPGEQNLEISLRLIIAKLGRIYPLLSPENNHFAKPVHSKLLRSLYHLIFDSDSISDELRTAIYQLDIDLDYVEQGYGDWSVIEQDYEKLLTTSLDYQQWL
;
A
#
# COMPACT_ATOMS: atom_id res chain seq x y z
N MET A 1 -2.96 -7.53 14.27
CA MET A 1 -1.65 -7.72 14.93
C MET A 1 -0.94 -6.38 14.93
N LYS A 2 -0.16 -6.03 15.97
CA LYS A 2 0.59 -4.75 15.96
C LYS A 2 1.70 -4.81 14.90
N PRO A 3 1.79 -3.86 13.95
CA PRO A 3 2.88 -3.82 12.99
C PRO A 3 4.25 -3.64 13.66
N SER A 4 5.25 -4.35 13.14
CA SER A 4 6.65 -4.22 13.55
C SER A 4 7.33 -3.13 12.71
N LEU A 5 8.56 -2.77 13.08
CA LEU A 5 9.37 -1.84 12.29
C LEU A 5 9.61 -2.35 10.86
N LYS A 6 9.81 -3.67 10.68
CA LYS A 6 9.90 -4.29 9.35
C LYS A 6 8.61 -4.16 8.55
N HIS A 7 7.45 -4.38 9.18
CA HIS A 7 6.17 -4.22 8.48
C HIS A 7 5.95 -2.79 7.96
N TYR A 8 6.39 -1.77 8.71
CA TYR A 8 6.37 -0.37 8.25
C TYR A 8 7.35 -0.11 7.11
N ALA A 9 8.56 -0.66 7.18
CA ALA A 9 9.54 -0.55 6.10
C ALA A 9 8.99 -1.13 4.79
N ASP A 10 8.43 -2.35 4.85
CA ASP A 10 7.84 -3.03 3.70
C ASP A 10 6.59 -2.27 3.19
N TYR A 11 5.77 -1.71 4.09
CA TYR A 11 4.65 -0.82 3.73
C TYR A 11 5.14 0.44 2.98
N LEU A 12 6.21 1.08 3.41
CA LEU A 12 6.77 2.25 2.72
C LEU A 12 7.37 1.86 1.36
N SER A 13 8.02 0.70 1.28
CA SER A 13 8.59 0.15 0.05
C SER A 13 7.50 -0.10 -1.00
N ILE A 14 6.45 -0.85 -0.62
CA ILE A 14 5.26 -1.07 -1.47
C ILE A 14 4.59 0.27 -1.79
N GLY A 15 4.53 1.18 -0.84
CA GLY A 15 3.90 2.48 -1.00
C GLY A 15 4.60 3.37 -2.03
N ILE A 16 5.93 3.34 -2.11
CA ILE A 16 6.69 4.01 -3.17
C ILE A 16 6.37 3.37 -4.52
N TYR A 17 6.40 2.04 -4.60
CA TYR A 17 6.11 1.31 -5.84
C TYR A 17 4.72 1.62 -6.39
N LEU A 18 3.72 1.71 -5.51
CA LEU A 18 2.34 2.06 -5.85
C LEU A 18 2.11 3.58 -6.00
N ASN A 19 3.14 4.41 -5.75
CA ASN A 19 3.06 5.87 -5.76
C ASN A 19 1.98 6.43 -4.79
N VAL A 20 1.84 5.80 -3.62
CA VAL A 20 0.95 6.23 -2.54
C VAL A 20 1.70 6.77 -1.33
N CYS A 21 2.98 6.44 -1.17
CA CYS A 21 3.87 7.01 -0.17
C CYS A 21 4.86 7.99 -0.80
N SER A 22 5.18 9.07 -0.08
CA SER A 22 6.19 10.05 -0.48
C SER A 22 7.50 9.87 0.29
N TYR A 23 8.61 10.38 -0.25
CA TYR A 23 9.88 10.44 0.49
C TYR A 23 9.78 11.24 1.79
N GLY A 24 8.98 12.31 1.81
CA GLY A 24 8.76 13.09 3.02
C GLY A 24 8.13 12.26 4.15
N GLU A 25 7.27 11.29 3.82
CA GLU A 25 6.71 10.37 4.81
C GLU A 25 7.75 9.39 5.35
N ILE A 26 8.65 8.90 4.49
CA ILE A 26 9.75 8.01 4.90
C ILE A 26 10.69 8.74 5.85
N ILE A 27 11.13 9.95 5.45
CA ILE A 27 12.01 10.79 6.27
C ILE A 27 11.36 11.09 7.61
N ASN A 28 10.11 11.54 7.62
CA ASN A 28 9.38 11.84 8.85
C ASN A 28 9.20 10.61 9.75
N TRP A 29 8.95 9.43 9.16
CA TRP A 29 8.87 8.18 9.91
C TRP A 29 10.19 7.85 10.59
N VAL A 30 11.30 7.91 9.86
CA VAL A 30 12.63 7.61 10.40
C VAL A 30 13.09 8.65 11.40
N ASP A 31 12.87 9.93 11.14
CA ASP A 31 13.21 11.02 12.07
C ASP A 31 12.51 10.83 13.42
N LYS A 32 11.23 10.42 13.41
CA LYS A 32 10.50 10.09 14.63
C LYS A 32 11.11 8.90 15.37
N LEU A 33 11.49 7.83 14.66
CA LEU A 33 12.16 6.69 15.27
C LEU A 33 13.49 7.08 15.92
N MET A 34 14.26 7.95 15.25
CA MET A 34 15.54 8.44 15.75
C MET A 34 15.40 9.27 17.04
N LEU A 35 14.26 9.91 17.27
CA LEU A 35 13.99 10.64 18.52
C LEU A 35 13.71 9.71 19.72
N GLU A 36 13.34 8.46 19.47
CA GLU A 36 12.97 7.48 20.50
C GLU A 36 14.15 6.57 20.92
N ILE A 37 15.30 6.67 20.24
CA ILE A 37 16.47 5.80 20.43
C ILE A 37 17.73 6.62 20.68
N ASP A 38 18.56 6.19 21.63
CA ASP A 38 19.80 6.90 21.97
C ASP A 38 20.88 6.77 20.88
N HIS A 39 20.84 5.68 20.10
CA HIS A 39 21.83 5.37 19.06
C HIS A 39 21.13 4.94 17.76
N PRO A 40 20.86 5.89 16.86
CA PRO A 40 20.35 5.59 15.53
C PRO A 40 21.26 4.66 14.73
N GLU A 41 20.65 3.71 14.02
CA GLU A 41 21.36 2.83 13.09
C GLU A 41 21.68 3.57 11.78
N ASP A 42 22.71 3.12 11.05
CA ASP A 42 23.18 3.78 9.82
C ASP A 42 22.07 3.90 8.77
N TRP A 43 21.23 2.87 8.62
CA TRP A 43 20.10 2.90 7.69
C TRP A 43 19.10 4.02 8.02
N MET A 44 18.96 4.39 9.30
CA MET A 44 18.06 5.47 9.73
C MET A 44 18.61 6.82 9.26
N ILE A 45 19.90 7.06 9.48
CA ILE A 45 20.58 8.29 9.04
C ILE A 45 20.52 8.40 7.52
N GLU A 46 20.74 7.29 6.82
CA GLU A 46 20.69 7.21 5.37
C GLU A 46 19.30 7.44 4.76
N LEU A 47 18.24 6.98 5.44
CA LEU A 47 16.86 7.23 5.02
C LEU A 47 16.42 8.65 5.36
N SER A 48 16.80 9.20 6.51
CA SER A 48 16.52 10.60 6.88
C SER A 48 17.11 11.59 5.87
N THR A 49 18.26 11.25 5.27
CA THR A 49 18.94 12.07 4.26
C THR A 49 18.59 11.70 2.81
N SER A 50 17.56 10.87 2.59
CA SER A 50 17.25 10.28 1.28
C SER A 50 16.42 11.14 0.32
N ALA A 51 16.18 12.42 0.61
CA ALA A 51 15.24 13.28 -0.12
C ALA A 51 15.44 13.34 -1.65
N TYR A 52 16.66 13.07 -2.13
CA TYR A 52 17.03 13.07 -3.54
C TYR A 52 17.64 11.76 -4.03
N LYS A 53 17.56 10.67 -3.24
CA LYS A 53 18.05 9.34 -3.65
C LYS A 53 17.12 8.74 -4.70
N HIS A 54 17.65 7.85 -5.54
CA HIS A 54 16.84 7.14 -6.52
C HIS A 54 15.82 6.22 -5.80
N PRO A 55 14.59 6.02 -6.31
CA PRO A 55 13.60 5.14 -5.68
C PRO A 55 14.13 3.76 -5.34
N SER A 56 14.90 3.15 -6.24
CA SER A 56 15.51 1.83 -6.02
C SER A 56 16.46 1.82 -4.81
N ASP A 57 17.23 2.88 -4.59
CA ASP A 57 18.17 2.94 -3.45
C ASP A 57 17.40 3.00 -2.12
N VAL A 58 16.32 3.79 -2.10
CA VAL A 58 15.44 3.90 -0.92
C VAL A 58 14.72 2.59 -0.64
N VAL A 59 14.20 1.93 -1.69
CA VAL A 59 13.59 0.59 -1.58
C VAL A 59 14.60 -0.42 -1.03
N HIS A 60 15.82 -0.47 -1.57
CA HIS A 60 16.86 -1.37 -1.07
C HIS A 60 17.22 -1.12 0.40
N LEU A 61 17.27 0.15 0.83
CA LEU A 61 17.47 0.49 2.24
C LEU A 61 16.30 0.00 3.11
N LEU A 62 15.06 0.23 2.71
CA LEU A 62 13.88 -0.26 3.43
C LEU A 62 13.84 -1.79 3.50
N ASP A 63 14.21 -2.47 2.42
CA ASP A 63 14.24 -3.93 2.36
C ASP A 63 15.31 -4.53 3.28
N SER A 64 16.42 -3.80 3.51
CA SER A 64 17.53 -4.21 4.38
C SER A 64 17.24 -4.13 5.88
N ILE A 65 16.16 -3.44 6.26
CA ILE A 65 15.77 -3.27 7.66
C ILE A 65 15.44 -4.64 8.29
N PRO A 66 15.99 -4.95 9.48
CA PRO A 66 15.82 -6.27 10.09
C PRO A 66 14.39 -6.50 10.61
N GLY A 67 13.94 -7.75 10.52
CA GLY A 67 12.69 -8.23 11.12
C GLY A 67 12.03 -9.32 10.27
N GLU A 68 11.00 -9.93 10.83
CA GLU A 68 10.18 -10.89 10.10
C GLU A 68 9.28 -10.16 9.09
N GLN A 69 9.25 -10.67 7.87
CA GLN A 69 8.36 -10.18 6.83
C GLN A 69 6.99 -10.82 6.97
N ASN A 70 5.95 -9.99 6.87
CA ASN A 70 4.59 -10.46 6.71
C ASN A 70 3.87 -9.53 5.73
N LEU A 71 3.78 -9.97 4.48
CA LEU A 71 3.22 -9.16 3.40
C LEU A 71 1.77 -8.75 3.72
N GLU A 72 0.99 -9.61 4.37
CA GLU A 72 -0.40 -9.30 4.71
C GLU A 72 -0.49 -8.08 5.64
N ILE A 73 0.35 -7.98 6.66
CA ILE A 73 0.34 -6.84 7.58
C ILE A 73 0.69 -5.55 6.84
N SER A 74 1.74 -5.57 6.02
CA SER A 74 2.16 -4.40 5.23
C SER A 74 1.13 -4.01 4.17
N LEU A 75 0.47 -4.98 3.56
CA LEU A 75 -0.60 -4.76 2.60
C LEU A 75 -1.84 -4.16 3.27
N ARG A 76 -2.20 -4.60 4.48
CA ARG A 76 -3.29 -3.99 5.25
C ARG A 76 -2.98 -2.54 5.62
N LEU A 77 -1.73 -2.20 5.93
CA LEU A 77 -1.31 -0.80 6.09
C LEU A 77 -1.46 0.01 4.78
N ILE A 78 -1.10 -0.58 3.64
CA ILE A 78 -1.32 0.03 2.32
C ILE A 78 -2.81 0.30 2.10
N ILE A 79 -3.68 -0.68 2.28
CA ILE A 79 -5.13 -0.55 2.06
C ILE A 79 -5.74 0.48 3.01
N ALA A 80 -5.34 0.48 4.28
CA ALA A 80 -5.76 1.50 5.24
C ALA A 80 -5.36 2.92 4.77
N LYS A 81 -4.18 3.06 4.16
CA LYS A 81 -3.73 4.33 3.58
C LYS A 81 -4.49 4.70 2.31
N LEU A 82 -4.82 3.74 1.46
CA LEU A 82 -5.69 3.96 0.30
C LEU A 82 -7.02 4.57 0.73
N GLY A 83 -7.62 4.08 1.82
CA GLY A 83 -8.84 4.67 2.37
C GLY A 83 -8.69 6.14 2.82
N ARG A 84 -7.48 6.59 3.18
CA ARG A 84 -7.21 8.01 3.52
C ARG A 84 -7.01 8.87 2.28
N ILE A 85 -6.32 8.36 1.26
CA ILE A 85 -5.98 9.12 0.04
C ILE A 85 -7.14 9.13 -0.95
N TYR A 86 -7.78 7.96 -1.12
CA TYR A 86 -8.87 7.69 -2.03
C TYR A 86 -10.03 7.05 -1.25
N PRO A 87 -10.75 7.81 -0.41
CA PRO A 87 -11.89 7.27 0.34
C PRO A 87 -13.02 6.79 -0.58
N LEU A 88 -13.11 7.35 -1.79
CA LEU A 88 -14.04 6.96 -2.84
C LEU A 88 -13.28 6.95 -4.18
N LEU A 89 -13.56 5.95 -5.02
CA LEU A 89 -13.05 5.92 -6.38
C LEU A 89 -14.07 6.60 -7.30
N SER A 90 -13.67 7.71 -7.95
CA SER A 90 -14.55 8.37 -8.92
C SER A 90 -14.28 7.84 -10.32
N PRO A 91 -15.32 7.54 -11.11
CA PRO A 91 -15.16 7.18 -12.50
C PRO A 91 -14.74 8.40 -13.33
N GLU A 92 -14.11 8.14 -14.45
CA GLU A 92 -13.92 9.05 -15.56
C GLU A 92 -15.06 8.83 -16.57
N ASN A 93 -15.73 9.91 -16.97
CA ASN A 93 -16.88 9.89 -17.89
C ASN A 93 -18.00 8.92 -17.48
N ASN A 94 -18.18 8.67 -16.17
CA ASN A 94 -19.18 7.76 -15.60
C ASN A 94 -19.07 6.29 -16.06
N HIS A 95 -17.93 5.87 -16.62
CA HIS A 95 -17.80 4.52 -17.18
C HIS A 95 -16.44 3.87 -16.95
N PHE A 96 -15.37 4.65 -16.89
CA PHE A 96 -14.01 4.11 -16.80
C PHE A 96 -13.39 4.44 -15.45
N ALA A 97 -12.53 3.57 -14.91
CA ALA A 97 -11.64 4.01 -13.87
C ALA A 97 -10.69 5.08 -14.41
N LYS A 98 -10.39 6.11 -13.62
CA LYS A 98 -9.28 7.01 -13.97
C LYS A 98 -8.01 6.16 -14.14
N PRO A 99 -7.12 6.47 -15.10
CA PRO A 99 -5.92 5.67 -15.35
C PRO A 99 -5.07 5.43 -14.09
N VAL A 100 -5.02 6.40 -13.19
CA VAL A 100 -4.32 6.28 -11.89
C VAL A 100 -4.94 5.22 -10.98
N HIS A 101 -6.26 5.11 -10.94
CA HIS A 101 -6.98 4.12 -10.13
C HIS A 101 -6.87 2.73 -10.75
N SER A 102 -7.06 2.61 -12.07
CA SER A 102 -6.91 1.33 -12.79
C SER A 102 -5.49 0.76 -12.60
N LYS A 103 -4.46 1.59 -12.78
CA LYS A 103 -3.06 1.20 -12.54
C LYS A 103 -2.83 0.76 -11.09
N LEU A 104 -3.36 1.51 -10.12
CA LEU A 104 -3.21 1.18 -8.71
C LEU A 104 -3.82 -0.18 -8.37
N LEU A 105 -5.08 -0.43 -8.77
CA LEU A 105 -5.79 -1.66 -8.47
C LEU A 105 -5.13 -2.88 -9.12
N ARG A 106 -4.76 -2.78 -10.40
CA ARG A 106 -3.99 -3.85 -11.09
C ARG A 106 -2.64 -4.11 -10.42
N SER A 107 -1.97 -3.06 -9.92
CA SER A 107 -0.69 -3.22 -9.22
C SER A 107 -0.87 -3.92 -7.86
N LEU A 108 -1.98 -3.70 -7.15
CA LEU A 108 -2.31 -4.45 -5.93
C LEU A 108 -2.55 -5.92 -6.23
N TYR A 109 -3.28 -6.24 -7.31
CA TYR A 109 -3.48 -7.61 -7.75
C TYR A 109 -2.15 -8.30 -8.05
N HIS A 110 -1.28 -7.67 -8.85
CA HIS A 110 0.03 -8.24 -9.16
C HIS A 110 0.91 -8.47 -7.93
N LEU A 111 0.80 -7.61 -6.91
CA LEU A 111 1.55 -7.78 -5.66
C LEU A 111 1.18 -9.07 -4.91
N ILE A 112 -0.08 -9.50 -5.00
CA ILE A 112 -0.58 -10.66 -4.26
C ILE A 112 -0.65 -11.95 -5.08
N PHE A 113 -0.47 -11.86 -6.40
CA PHE A 113 -0.76 -12.93 -7.35
C PHE A 113 -0.06 -14.27 -7.00
N ASP A 114 1.23 -14.22 -6.68
CA ASP A 114 2.03 -15.40 -6.31
C ASP A 114 2.35 -15.47 -4.80
N SER A 115 1.61 -14.74 -3.97
CA SER A 115 1.90 -14.67 -2.53
C SER A 115 1.09 -15.69 -1.73
N ASP A 116 1.75 -16.72 -1.22
CA ASP A 116 1.15 -17.73 -0.34
C ASP A 116 0.82 -17.20 1.06
N SER A 117 1.45 -16.10 1.50
CA SER A 117 1.31 -15.57 2.86
C SER A 117 0.11 -14.64 3.09
N ILE A 118 -0.81 -14.53 2.11
CA ILE A 118 -2.00 -13.67 2.19
C ILE A 118 -3.23 -14.52 2.49
N SER A 119 -4.03 -14.07 3.46
CA SER A 119 -5.32 -14.68 3.78
C SER A 119 -6.27 -14.70 2.58
N ASP A 120 -7.08 -15.78 2.48
CA ASP A 120 -8.03 -15.95 1.38
C ASP A 120 -9.05 -14.82 1.31
N GLU A 121 -9.46 -14.25 2.45
CA GLU A 121 -10.35 -13.09 2.51
C GLU A 121 -9.75 -11.90 1.73
N LEU A 122 -8.51 -11.52 2.05
CA LEU A 122 -7.85 -10.38 1.43
C LEU A 122 -7.51 -10.66 -0.03
N ARG A 123 -7.03 -11.86 -0.33
CA ARG A 123 -6.74 -12.30 -1.70
C ARG A 123 -8.00 -12.23 -2.57
N THR A 124 -9.12 -12.75 -2.07
CA THR A 124 -10.40 -12.74 -2.79
C THR A 124 -10.90 -11.33 -3.02
N ALA A 125 -10.83 -10.45 -2.01
CA ALA A 125 -11.28 -9.07 -2.15
C ALA A 125 -10.53 -8.31 -3.26
N ILE A 126 -9.20 -8.44 -3.31
CA ILE A 126 -8.36 -7.80 -4.33
C ILE A 126 -8.60 -8.44 -5.71
N TYR A 127 -8.71 -9.77 -5.76
CA TYR A 127 -8.94 -10.50 -7.01
C TYR A 127 -10.28 -10.16 -7.65
N GLN A 128 -11.35 -10.13 -6.85
CA GLN A 128 -12.69 -9.80 -7.31
C GLN A 128 -12.72 -8.36 -7.85
N LEU A 129 -12.10 -7.42 -7.13
CA LEU A 129 -12.02 -6.03 -7.56
C LEU A 129 -11.29 -5.87 -8.91
N ASP A 130 -10.22 -6.64 -9.17
CA ASP A 130 -9.50 -6.63 -10.45
C ASP A 130 -10.35 -7.20 -11.60
N ILE A 131 -11.06 -8.31 -11.36
CA ILE A 131 -11.98 -8.89 -12.34
C ILE A 131 -13.10 -7.91 -12.67
N ASP A 132 -13.78 -7.36 -11.67
CA ASP A 132 -14.91 -6.47 -11.88
C ASP A 132 -14.46 -5.18 -12.57
N LEU A 133 -13.26 -4.69 -12.24
CA LEU A 133 -12.66 -3.56 -12.94
C LEU A 133 -12.53 -3.83 -14.44
N ASP A 134 -12.04 -5.02 -14.81
CA ASP A 134 -11.87 -5.40 -16.21
C ASP A 134 -13.23 -5.55 -16.93
N TYR A 135 -14.24 -6.11 -16.26
CA TYR A 135 -15.61 -6.20 -16.78
C TYR A 135 -16.24 -4.82 -16.99
N VAL A 136 -16.08 -3.90 -16.04
CA VAL A 136 -16.62 -2.54 -16.12
C VAL A 136 -15.90 -1.74 -17.21
N GLU A 137 -14.56 -1.83 -17.30
CA GLU A 137 -13.78 -1.17 -18.36
C GLU A 137 -14.14 -1.67 -19.77
N GLN A 138 -14.61 -2.92 -19.89
CA GLN A 138 -15.12 -3.49 -21.14
C GLN A 138 -16.60 -3.18 -21.42
N GLY A 139 -17.30 -2.48 -20.52
CA GLY A 139 -18.70 -2.09 -20.66
C GLY A 139 -19.71 -3.18 -20.30
N TYR A 140 -19.28 -4.25 -19.62
CA TYR A 140 -20.13 -5.35 -19.18
C TYR A 140 -20.67 -5.18 -17.74
N GLY A 141 -20.31 -4.09 -17.06
CA GLY A 141 -20.67 -3.85 -15.67
C GLY A 141 -20.97 -2.39 -15.36
N ASP A 142 -21.48 -2.15 -14.16
CA ASP A 142 -21.76 -0.83 -13.62
C ASP A 142 -20.69 -0.43 -12.59
N TRP A 143 -20.32 0.86 -12.56
CA TRP A 143 -19.30 1.37 -11.64
C TRP A 143 -19.64 1.14 -10.16
N SER A 144 -20.92 1.07 -9.81
CA SER A 144 -21.37 0.78 -8.44
C SER A 144 -20.85 -0.56 -7.91
N VAL A 145 -20.51 -1.52 -8.77
CA VAL A 145 -19.86 -2.78 -8.36
C VAL A 145 -18.45 -2.49 -7.84
N ILE A 146 -17.66 -1.70 -8.57
CA ILE A 146 -16.31 -1.28 -8.16
C ILE A 146 -16.35 -0.51 -6.84
N GLU A 147 -17.34 0.38 -6.67
CA GLU A 147 -17.49 1.13 -5.43
C GLU A 147 -17.75 0.19 -4.24
N GLN A 148 -18.63 -0.79 -4.40
CA GLN A 148 -18.94 -1.77 -3.35
C GLN A 148 -17.73 -2.67 -3.02
N ASP A 149 -17.02 -3.15 -4.02
CA ASP A 149 -15.87 -4.05 -3.80
C ASP A 149 -14.66 -3.31 -3.25
N TYR A 150 -14.47 -2.06 -3.67
CA TYR A 150 -13.47 -1.20 -3.06
C TYR A 150 -13.81 -0.86 -1.60
N GLU A 151 -15.07 -0.57 -1.29
CA GLU A 151 -15.51 -0.37 0.10
C GLU A 151 -15.24 -1.62 0.94
N LYS A 152 -15.61 -2.82 0.45
CA LYS A 152 -15.30 -4.09 1.11
C LYS A 152 -13.80 -4.24 1.34
N LEU A 153 -12.98 -3.98 0.33
CA LEU A 153 -11.52 -4.02 0.45
C LEU A 153 -11.03 -3.10 1.58
N LEU A 154 -11.50 -1.85 1.64
CA LEU A 154 -11.15 -0.91 2.71
C LEU A 154 -11.56 -1.43 4.10
N THR A 155 -12.73 -2.07 4.22
CA THR A 155 -13.19 -2.61 5.51
C THR A 155 -12.29 -3.72 6.05
N THR A 156 -11.62 -4.49 5.18
CA THR A 156 -10.68 -5.53 5.62
C THR A 156 -9.53 -4.95 6.46
N SER A 157 -9.20 -3.68 6.29
CA SER A 157 -8.02 -3.06 6.90
C SER A 157 -8.36 -1.87 7.80
N LEU A 158 -9.61 -1.76 8.24
CA LEU A 158 -10.07 -0.63 9.06
C LEU A 158 -9.30 -0.55 10.40
N ASP A 159 -9.01 -1.68 11.02
CA ASP A 159 -8.26 -1.77 12.28
C ASP A 159 -6.79 -1.33 12.13
N TYR A 160 -6.27 -1.29 10.90
CA TYR A 160 -4.92 -0.81 10.61
C TYR A 160 -4.82 0.72 10.49
N GLN A 161 -5.94 1.44 10.43
CA GLN A 161 -5.93 2.90 10.38
C GLN A 161 -5.33 3.55 11.64
N GLN A 162 -5.40 2.88 12.79
CA GLN A 162 -4.79 3.38 14.04
C GLN A 162 -3.25 3.37 14.02
N TRP A 163 -2.66 2.66 13.06
CA TRP A 163 -1.22 2.49 12.91
C TRP A 163 -0.61 3.42 11.85
N LEU A 164 -1.42 4.29 11.21
CA LEU A 164 -0.97 5.28 10.24
C LEU A 164 -0.98 6.69 10.82
#